data_AF-A0A166FMG1-F1
#
_entry.id   AF-A0A166FMG1-F1
#
_cell.length_a   1.000
_cell.length_b   1.000
_cell.length_c   1.000
_cell.angle_alpha   90.00
_cell.angle_beta   90.00
_cell.angle_gamma   90.00
#
_symmetry.space_group_name_H-M   'P 1'
#
loop_
_entity.id
_entity.type
_entity.pdbx_description
1 polymer ?
#
loop_
_entity_poly.entity_id
_entity_poly.type
_entity_poly.pdbx_seq_one_letter_code
_entity_poly.pdbx_strand_id
1 'polypeptide(L)'
;MSDSNLRTFTARFPDIERLAVQSSREREFRNILPHITLLTTGTEGDPVTGLRWPKLKILAISAAHIPQSDKLLLPGQINQLQQLSDSFRKLLVPPRFFDTAGAELTARLEEFVGIEDLYDDWPTPFKE
;
A
#
# COMPACT_ATOMS: atom_id res chain seq x y z
N MET A 1 -6.96 -7.30 -10.27
CA MET A 1 -6.99 -8.63 -9.61
C MET A 1 -8.33 -8.80 -8.90
N SER A 2 -9.03 -9.93 -9.05
CA SER A 2 -10.31 -10.17 -8.36
C SER A 2 -10.08 -10.46 -6.86
N ASP A 3 -11.08 -10.19 -6.00
CA ASP A 3 -10.97 -10.44 -4.54
C ASP A 3 -10.69 -11.92 -4.21
N SER A 4 -11.24 -12.84 -5.01
CA SER A 4 -10.98 -14.28 -4.88
C SER A 4 -9.50 -14.62 -5.12
N ASN A 5 -8.87 -14.03 -6.16
CA ASN A 5 -7.45 -14.25 -6.43
C ASN A 5 -6.56 -13.68 -5.31
N LEU A 6 -6.94 -12.52 -4.76
CA LEU A 6 -6.25 -11.93 -3.61
C LEU A 6 -6.33 -12.83 -2.38
N ARG A 7 -7.50 -13.39 -2.05
CA ARG A 7 -7.66 -14.30 -0.90
C ARG A 7 -6.79 -15.55 -1.03
N THR A 8 -6.79 -16.18 -2.21
CA THR A 8 -5.93 -17.36 -2.48
C THR A 8 -4.45 -17.01 -2.34
N PHE A 9 -4.04 -15.86 -2.87
CA PHE A 9 -2.66 -15.40 -2.78
C PHE A 9 -2.24 -15.08 -1.34
N THR A 10 -3.09 -14.39 -0.57
CA THR A 10 -2.86 -14.12 0.85
C THR A 10 -2.74 -15.40 1.67
N ALA A 11 -3.61 -16.39 1.43
CA ALA A 11 -3.53 -17.69 2.11
C ALA A 11 -2.25 -18.45 1.76
N ARG A 12 -1.75 -18.30 0.54
CA ARG A 12 -0.52 -18.97 0.08
C ARG A 12 0.75 -18.29 0.61
N PHE A 13 0.72 -16.98 0.80
CA PHE A 13 1.84 -16.17 1.24
C PHE A 13 1.42 -15.22 2.37
N PRO A 14 1.14 -15.74 3.58
CA PRO A 14 0.66 -14.93 4.70
C PRO A 14 1.74 -14.02 5.29
N ASP A 15 3.01 -14.40 5.11
CA ASP A 15 4.17 -13.73 5.71
C ASP A 15 4.82 -12.68 4.82
N ILE A 16 4.10 -12.17 3.81
CA ILE A 16 4.63 -11.11 2.95
C ILE A 16 4.96 -9.87 3.79
N GLU A 17 6.24 -9.52 3.79
CA GLU A 17 6.75 -8.34 4.47
C GLU A 17 6.86 -7.11 3.55
N ARG A 18 6.88 -7.35 2.24
CA ARG A 18 7.10 -6.33 1.22
C ARG A 18 6.13 -6.54 0.08
N LEU A 19 5.31 -5.55 -0.23
CA LEU A 19 4.33 -5.64 -1.31
C LEU A 19 4.58 -4.51 -2.31
N ALA A 20 4.60 -4.84 -3.61
CA ALA A 20 4.57 -3.85 -4.67
C ALA A 20 3.16 -3.79 -5.26
N VAL A 21 2.60 -2.60 -5.31
CA VAL A 21 1.32 -2.30 -5.95
C VAL A 21 1.63 -1.54 -7.23
N GLN A 22 1.38 -2.20 -8.36
CA GLN A 22 1.44 -1.57 -9.66
C GLN A 22 0.04 -1.08 -10.02
N SER A 23 -0.14 0.24 -10.09
CA SER A 23 -1.40 0.82 -10.57
C SER A 23 -1.20 1.23 -12.02
N SER A 24 -1.73 0.41 -12.94
CA SER A 24 -1.69 0.69 -14.38
C SER A 24 -2.86 1.57 -14.84
N ARG A 25 -3.86 1.78 -13.96
CA ARG A 25 -5.09 2.53 -14.24
C ARG A 25 -5.37 3.51 -13.10
N GLU A 26 -5.62 4.77 -13.46
CA GLU A 26 -5.90 5.86 -12.50
C GLU A 26 -6.94 5.49 -11.42
N ARG A 27 -7.96 4.70 -11.77
CA ARG A 27 -9.02 4.29 -10.82
C ARG A 27 -8.56 3.30 -9.76
N GLU A 28 -7.48 2.56 -9.97
CA GLU A 28 -6.99 1.52 -9.04
C GLU A 28 -6.18 2.13 -7.90
N PHE A 29 -5.69 3.37 -8.04
CA PHE A 29 -4.94 4.04 -6.98
C PHE A 29 -5.80 4.84 -5.99
N ARG A 30 -7.05 5.18 -6.34
CA ARG A 30 -7.94 5.98 -5.47
C ARG A 30 -8.04 5.43 -4.06
N ASN A 31 -7.96 4.11 -3.91
CA ASN A 31 -7.89 3.49 -2.60
C ASN A 31 -7.05 2.22 -2.62
N ILE A 32 -5.86 2.28 -2.01
CA ILE A 32 -4.99 1.11 -1.84
C ILE A 32 -5.47 0.18 -0.72
N LEU A 33 -6.30 0.68 0.22
CA LEU A 33 -6.71 -0.08 1.40
C LEU A 33 -7.43 -1.39 1.04
N PRO A 34 -8.40 -1.47 0.11
CA PRO A 34 -9.08 -2.72 -0.23
C PRO A 34 -8.14 -3.84 -0.71
N HIS A 35 -6.96 -3.48 -1.23
CA HIS A 35 -5.95 -4.44 -1.68
C HIS A 35 -5.10 -5.00 -0.53
N ILE A 36 -5.06 -4.31 0.61
CA ILE A 36 -4.17 -4.61 1.74
C ILE A 36 -4.98 -5.03 2.98
N THR A 37 -6.21 -4.55 3.11
CA THR A 37 -7.12 -4.87 4.20
C THR A 37 -8.09 -5.97 3.79
N LEU A 38 -8.60 -6.67 4.80
CA LEU A 38 -9.60 -7.71 4.69
C LEU A 38 -10.72 -7.40 5.70
N LEU A 39 -11.97 -7.40 5.24
CA LEU A 39 -13.11 -7.43 6.13
C LEU A 39 -13.33 -8.88 6.57
N THR A 40 -13.18 -9.11 7.87
CA THR A 40 -13.48 -10.39 8.51
C THR A 40 -14.67 -10.20 9.44
N THR A 41 -15.54 -11.20 9.52
CA THR A 41 -16.58 -11.22 10.55
C THR A 41 -15.92 -11.60 11.88
N GLY A 42 -15.98 -10.69 12.84
CA GLY A 42 -15.53 -10.96 14.21
C GLY A 42 -16.41 -12.00 14.90
N THR A 43 -15.97 -12.45 16.06
CA THR A 43 -16.65 -13.47 16.88
C THR A 43 -18.08 -13.08 17.28
N GLU A 44 -18.39 -11.79 17.30
CA GLU A 44 -19.72 -11.23 17.63
C GLU A 44 -20.54 -10.83 16.38
N GLY A 45 -20.08 -11.15 15.17
CA GLY A 45 -20.77 -10.79 13.92
C GLY A 45 -20.48 -9.37 13.42
N ASP A 46 -19.78 -8.55 14.22
CA ASP A 46 -19.33 -7.23 13.80
C ASP A 46 -18.17 -7.33 12.78
N PRO A 47 -18.17 -6.50 11.73
CA PRO A 47 -17.09 -6.48 10.75
C PRO A 47 -15.81 -5.93 11.38
N VAL A 48 -14.83 -6.81 11.59
CA VAL A 48 -13.48 -6.44 11.99
C VAL A 48 -12.64 -6.26 10.72
N THR A 49 -12.07 -5.06 10.57
CA THR A 49 -11.11 -4.79 9.51
C THR A 49 -9.73 -5.28 9.96
N GLY A 50 -9.18 -6.28 9.27
CA GLY A 50 -7.83 -6.78 9.48
C GLY A 50 -6.92 -6.48 8.29
N LEU A 51 -5.64 -6.84 8.42
CA LEU A 51 -4.68 -6.82 7.32
C LEU A 51 -4.59 -8.19 6.66
N ARG A 52 -4.52 -8.20 5.33
CA ARG A 52 -4.22 -9.41 4.54
C ARG A 52 -2.83 -9.94 4.88
N TRP A 53 -1.87 -9.04 5.07
CA TRP A 53 -0.49 -9.40 5.44
C TRP A 53 -0.12 -8.71 6.76
N PRO A 54 -0.34 -9.38 7.90
CA PRO A 54 -0.06 -8.78 9.22
C PRO A 54 1.40 -8.34 9.41
N LYS A 55 2.34 -9.03 8.72
CA LYS A 55 3.79 -8.76 8.78
C LYS A 55 4.26 -7.74 7.74
N LEU A 56 3.34 -7.10 7.01
CA LEU A 56 3.70 -6.11 6.00
C LEU A 56 4.45 -4.93 6.63
N LYS A 57 5.67 -4.70 6.15
CA LYS A 57 6.57 -3.65 6.63
C LYS A 57 6.78 -2.56 5.60
N ILE A 58 6.78 -2.94 4.32
CA ILE A 58 7.13 -2.07 3.20
C ILE A 58 6.06 -2.17 2.12
N LEU A 59 5.56 -1.02 1.67
CA LEU A 59 4.69 -0.92 0.50
C LEU A 59 5.41 -0.13 -0.59
N ALA A 60 5.59 -0.73 -1.75
CA ALA A 60 6.06 -0.07 -2.95
C ALA A 60 4.89 0.29 -3.86
N ILE A 61 4.88 1.51 -4.37
CA ILE A 61 3.88 2.00 -5.31
C ILE A 61 4.62 2.25 -6.62
N SER A 62 4.32 1.45 -7.63
CA SER A 62 4.80 1.66 -8.99
C SER A 62 3.61 2.21 -9.80
N ALA A 63 3.57 3.52 -10.03
CA ALA A 63 2.52 4.10 -10.85
C ALA A 63 3.03 5.33 -11.61
N ALA A 64 2.89 5.29 -12.93
CA ALA A 64 3.37 6.35 -13.82
C ALA A 64 2.48 7.61 -13.79
N HIS A 65 1.21 7.50 -13.39
CA HIS A 65 0.25 8.61 -13.47
C HIS A 65 -0.82 8.53 -12.38
N ILE A 66 -0.47 8.93 -11.16
CA ILE A 66 -1.47 9.12 -10.09
C ILE A 66 -1.93 10.57 -10.08
N PRO A 67 -3.26 10.83 -10.15
CA PRO A 67 -3.80 12.18 -9.99
C PRO A 67 -3.42 12.80 -8.65
N GLN A 68 -3.16 14.10 -8.62
CA GLN A 68 -2.79 14.80 -7.38
C GLN A 68 -3.86 14.66 -6.29
N SER A 69 -5.15 14.64 -6.65
CA SER A 69 -6.26 14.41 -5.73
C SER A 69 -6.13 13.11 -4.96
N ASP A 70 -5.60 12.07 -5.60
CA ASP A 70 -5.47 10.73 -5.00
C ASP A 70 -4.20 10.65 -4.14
N LYS A 71 -3.15 11.40 -4.50
CA LYS A 71 -1.94 11.55 -3.66
C LYS A 71 -2.28 12.15 -2.30
N LEU A 72 -3.22 13.09 -2.25
CA LEU A 72 -3.68 13.72 -1.01
C LEU A 72 -4.38 12.76 -0.03
N LEU A 73 -4.85 11.61 -0.51
CA LEU A 73 -5.48 10.59 0.33
C LEU A 73 -4.47 9.65 1.00
N LEU A 74 -3.23 9.61 0.50
CA LEU A 74 -2.19 8.69 0.99
C LEU A 74 -1.89 8.85 2.48
N PRO A 75 -1.72 10.05 3.05
CA PRO A 75 -1.42 10.18 4.48
C PRO A 75 -2.50 9.51 5.35
N GLY A 76 -3.77 9.69 5.00
CA GLY A 76 -4.88 9.06 5.72
C GLY A 76 -4.88 7.54 5.59
N GLN A 77 -4.61 7.03 4.38
CA GLN A 77 -4.54 5.59 4.12
C GLN A 77 -3.34 4.94 4.82
N ILE A 78 -2.17 5.58 4.81
CA ILE A 78 -0.96 5.10 5.49
C ILE A 78 -1.16 5.10 7.01
N ASN A 79 -1.72 6.17 7.57
CA ASN A 79 -2.03 6.23 9.00
C ASN A 79 -3.00 5.09 9.39
N GLN A 80 -4.02 4.81 8.57
CA GLN A 80 -4.92 3.68 8.81
C GLN A 80 -4.20 2.33 8.73
N LEU A 81 -3.23 2.14 7.83
CA LEU A 81 -2.42 0.92 7.79
C LEU A 81 -1.57 0.73 9.05
N GLN A 82 -1.00 1.81 9.59
CA GLN A 82 -0.23 1.76 10.84
C GLN A 82 -1.11 1.43 12.05
N GLN A 83 -2.34 1.94 12.09
CA GLN A 83 -3.31 1.57 13.12
C GLN A 83 -3.69 0.09 13.08
N LEU A 84 -3.56 -0.55 11.91
CA LEU A 84 -3.85 -1.97 11.73
C LEU A 84 -2.61 -2.86 11.92
N SER A 85 -1.39 -2.33 11.79
CA SER A 85 -0.14 -3.05 12.07
C SER A 85 1.01 -2.10 12.41
N ASP A 86 1.58 -2.34 13.59
CA ASP A 86 2.81 -1.70 14.06
C ASP A 86 4.05 -2.08 13.24
N SER A 87 3.94 -3.09 12.36
CA SER A 87 5.06 -3.51 11.52
C SER A 87 5.26 -2.58 10.32
N PHE A 88 4.22 -1.85 9.91
CA PHE A 88 4.26 -1.00 8.72
C PHE A 88 5.10 0.25 8.95
N ARG A 89 6.17 0.42 8.17
CA ARG A 89 7.20 1.42 8.45
C ARG A 89 7.81 2.10 7.24
N LYS A 90 7.63 1.57 6.03
CA LYS A 90 8.22 2.15 4.81
C LYS A 90 7.26 2.22 3.64
N LEU A 91 7.33 3.33 2.91
CA LEU A 91 6.66 3.57 1.65
C LEU A 91 7.71 3.84 0.57
N LEU A 92 7.65 3.10 -0.52
CA LEU A 92 8.52 3.31 -1.68
C LEU A 92 7.71 3.86 -2.83
N VAL A 93 8.15 4.98 -3.39
CA VAL A 93 7.47 5.65 -4.49
C VAL A 93 8.46 6.00 -5.59
N PRO A 94 8.04 6.13 -6.86
CA PRO A 94 8.93 6.50 -7.94
C PRO A 94 9.59 7.85 -7.66
N PRO A 95 10.82 8.08 -8.14
CA PRO A 95 11.42 9.40 -8.09
C PRO A 95 10.45 10.42 -8.69
N ARG A 96 10.37 11.61 -8.07
CA ARG A 96 9.45 12.70 -8.50
C ARG A 96 7.97 12.45 -8.25
N PHE A 97 7.61 11.41 -7.49
CA PHE A 97 6.21 11.15 -7.15
C PHE A 97 5.53 12.35 -6.48
N PHE A 98 6.25 13.09 -5.64
CA PHE A 98 5.73 14.24 -4.91
C PHE A 98 5.96 15.59 -5.59
N ASP A 99 6.68 15.66 -6.72
CA ASP A 99 7.02 16.93 -7.39
C ASP A 99 5.79 17.79 -7.68
N THR A 100 4.69 17.16 -8.08
CA THR A 100 3.40 17.84 -8.33
C THR A 100 2.56 18.04 -7.06
N ALA A 101 2.77 17.22 -6.03
CA ALA A 101 1.92 17.21 -4.83
C ALA A 101 2.39 18.19 -3.74
N GLY A 102 3.63 18.67 -3.86
CA GLY A 102 4.21 19.69 -2.98
C GLY A 102 4.91 19.09 -1.76
N ALA A 103 5.91 19.81 -1.26
CA ALA A 103 6.72 19.43 -0.10
C ALA A 103 5.89 19.16 1.18
N GLU A 104 4.71 19.79 1.32
CA GLU A 104 3.80 19.58 2.44
C GLU A 104 3.27 18.14 2.50
N LEU A 105 2.92 17.55 1.35
CA LEU A 105 2.46 16.16 1.32
C LEU A 105 3.58 15.20 1.70
N THR A 106 4.79 15.44 1.20
CA THR A 106 5.98 14.64 1.53
C THR A 106 6.24 14.70 3.04
N ALA A 107 6.31 15.90 3.62
CA ALA A 107 6.56 16.09 5.04
C ALA A 107 5.52 15.36 5.91
N ARG A 108 4.22 15.49 5.56
CA ARG A 108 3.16 14.78 6.27
C ARG A 108 3.28 13.26 6.18
N LEU A 109 3.74 12.72 5.05
CA LEU A 109 3.93 11.27 4.92
C LEU A 109 5.17 10.80 5.69
N GLU A 110 6.24 11.58 5.68
CA GLU A 110 7.48 11.30 6.44
C GLU A 110 7.26 11.28 7.97
N GLU A 111 6.26 12.02 8.47
CA GLU A 111 5.84 11.95 9.89
C GLU A 111 5.29 10.57 10.27
N PHE A 112 4.66 9.87 9.33
CA PHE A 112 4.06 8.56 9.57
C PHE A 112 5.02 7.43 9.19
N VAL A 113 5.65 7.52 8.02
CA VAL A 113 6.33 6.40 7.39
C VAL A 113 7.65 6.83 6.76
N GLY A 114 8.67 5.98 6.80
CA GLY A 114 9.90 6.25 6.05
C GLY A 114 9.61 6.22 4.54
N ILE A 115 9.86 7.31 3.84
CA ILE A 115 9.75 7.39 2.38
C ILE A 115 11.13 7.12 1.78
N GLU A 116 11.19 6.22 0.81
CA GLU A 116 12.40 5.91 0.05
C GLU A 116 12.05 5.88 -1.45
N ASP A 117 13.02 6.21 -2.30
CA ASP A 117 12.83 6.12 -3.74
C ASP A 117 12.71 4.66 -4.17
N LEU A 118 11.72 4.39 -5.03
CA LEU A 118 11.58 3.12 -5.72
C LEU A 118 12.61 3.07 -6.84
N TYR A 119 13.68 2.31 -6.63
CA TYR A 119 14.67 2.00 -7.67
C TYR A 119 14.19 0.84 -8.55
N ASP A 120 14.42 0.92 -9.86
CA ASP A 120 14.07 -0.11 -10.87
C ASP A 120 14.72 -1.47 -10.61
N ASP A 121 15.75 -1.54 -9.75
CA ASP A 121 16.38 -2.78 -9.28
C ASP A 121 15.53 -3.55 -8.25
N TRP A 122 14.25 -3.21 -8.09
CA TRP A 122 13.33 -4.06 -7.35
C TRP A 122 13.39 -5.47 -7.95
N PRO A 123 13.65 -6.53 -7.14
CA PRO A 123 13.68 -7.88 -7.67
C PRO A 123 12.30 -8.12 -8.27
N THR A 124 12.26 -8.26 -9.59
CA THR A 124 11.14 -8.83 -10.31
C THR A 124 11.28 -10.33 -10.09
N PRO A 125 10.53 -10.95 -9.15
CA PRO A 125 10.66 -12.38 -8.89
C PRO A 125 10.30 -13.22 -10.13
N PHE A 126 9.65 -12.61 -11.12
CA PHE A 126 9.33 -13.17 -12.41
C PHE A 126 9.97 -12.29 -13.48
N LYS A 127 11.27 -12.48 -13.74
CA LYS A 127 11.83 -12.14 -15.05
C LYS A 127 11.49 -13.31 -15.97
N GLU A 128 10.69 -13.04 -17.02
CA GLU A 128 10.57 -13.93 -18.18
C GLU A 128 11.87 -13.92 -19.00
#